data_AF-A0A1C6KYH0-F1
#
_entry.id   AF-A0A1C6KYH0-F1
#
_cell.length_a   1.000
_cell.length_b   1.000
_cell.length_c   1.000
_cell.angle_alpha   90.00
_cell.angle_beta   90.00
_cell.angle_gamma   90.00
#
_symmetry.space_group_name_H-M   'P 1'
#
loop_
_entity.id
_entity.type
_entity.pdbx_description
1 polymer ?
#
loop_
_entity_poly.entity_id
_entity_poly.type
_entity_poly.pdbx_seq_one_letter_code
_entity_poly.pdbx_strand_id
1 'polypeptide(L)' 'MTRSQLEEHLGEKVKIRLFDDSVYDGYLHKTGEVKFKNDPNLYIPRKLYFLTDENNVCRSCLFRVSHIKVFQMLDLLY' A
#
# COMPACT_ATOMS: atom_id res chain seq x y z
N MET A 1 -7.19 11.64 -3.46
CA MET A 1 -7.45 10.84 -2.25
C MET A 1 -6.83 11.53 -1.05
N THR A 2 -7.47 11.54 0.11
CA THR A 2 -6.84 12.05 1.34
C THR A 2 -6.08 10.95 2.06
N ARG A 3 -5.15 11.33 2.93
CA ARG A 3 -4.37 10.36 3.72
C ARG A 3 -5.27 9.54 4.65
N SER A 4 -6.27 10.17 5.26
CA SER A 4 -7.23 9.50 6.15
C SER A 4 -7.98 8.39 5.42
N GLN A 5 -8.54 8.67 4.24
CA GLN A 5 -9.23 7.65 3.43
C GLN A 5 -8.31 6.48 3.06
N LEU A 6 -7.05 6.75 2.72
CA LEU A 6 -6.10 5.66 2.45
C LEU A 6 -5.83 4.83 3.71
N GLU A 7 -5.71 5.48 4.87
CA GLU A 7 -5.47 4.82 6.16
C GLU A 7 -6.67 4.00 6.64
N GLU A 8 -7.90 4.32 6.22
CA GLU A 8 -9.11 3.52 6.48
C GLU A 8 -9.07 2.14 5.79
N HIS A 9 -8.36 2.03 4.67
CA HIS A 9 -8.22 0.80 3.88
C HIS A 9 -6.94 0.00 4.19
N LEU A 10 -6.25 0.31 5.28
CA LEU A 10 -5.06 -0.44 5.70
C LEU A 10 -5.45 -1.89 6.04
N GLY A 11 -4.75 -2.84 5.44
CA GLY A 11 -5.01 -4.27 5.56
C GLY A 11 -6.08 -4.80 4.59
N GLU A 12 -6.67 -3.93 3.75
CA GLU A 12 -7.61 -4.35 2.71
C GLU A 12 -6.91 -4.55 1.37
N LYS A 13 -7.50 -5.40 0.52
CA LYS A 13 -7.03 -5.62 -0.84
C LYS A 13 -7.48 -4.47 -1.74
N VAL A 14 -6.51 -3.77 -2.31
CA VAL A 14 -6.74 -2.60 -3.15
C VAL A 14 -5.90 -2.68 -4.42
N LYS A 15 -6.35 -1.98 -5.44
CA LYS A 15 -5.64 -1.75 -6.69
C LYS A 15 -5.37 -0.28 -6.84
N ILE A 16 -4.12 0.08 -7.08
CA ILE A 16 -3.71 1.47 -7.29
C ILE A 16 -3.01 1.63 -8.63
N ARG A 17 -3.16 2.81 -9.21
CA ARG A 17 -2.33 3.28 -10.32
C ARG A 17 -1.54 4.48 -9.84
N LEU A 18 -0.22 4.44 -10.02
CA LEU A 18 0.66 5.56 -9.70
C LEU A 18 0.73 6.56 -10.86
N PHE A 19 1.39 7.70 -10.61
CA PHE A 19 1.62 8.75 -11.62
C PHE A 19 2.40 8.25 -12.85
N ASP A 20 3.23 7.23 -12.68
CA ASP A 20 4.05 6.58 -13.71
C ASP A 20 3.24 5.61 -14.61
N ASP A 21 1.90 5.58 -14.48
CA ASP A 21 0.99 4.60 -15.08
C ASP A 21 1.25 3.13 -14.68
N SER A 22 2.22 2.90 -13.80
CA SER A 22 2.42 1.65 -13.05
C SER A 22 1.19 1.28 -12.22
N VAL A 23 0.69 0.06 -12.41
CA VAL A 23 -0.48 -0.49 -11.70
C VAL A 23 -0.03 -1.59 -10.76
N TYR A 24 -0.50 -1.52 -9.52
CA TYR A 24 -0.24 -2.51 -8.49
C TYR A 24 -1.54 -2.92 -7.83
N ASP A 25 -1.63 -4.19 -7.44
CA ASP A 25 -2.72 -4.71 -6.62
C ASP A 25 -2.14 -5.53 -5.46
N GLY A 26 -2.86 -5.53 -4.34
CA GLY A 26 -2.43 -6.22 -3.13
C GLY A 26 -3.06 -5.63 -1.88
N TYR A 27 -2.62 -6.10 -0.72
CA TYR A 27 -3.04 -5.60 0.59
C TYR A 27 -2.28 -4.32 0.94
N LEU A 28 -3.01 -3.29 1.34
CA LEU A 28 -2.43 -1.99 1.66
C LEU A 28 -1.77 -1.98 3.04
N HIS A 29 -0.49 -1.61 3.07
CA HIS A 29 0.28 -1.47 4.29
C HIS A 29 0.99 -0.12 4.37
N LYS A 30 1.38 0.25 5.59
CA LYS A 30 2.18 1.45 5.85
C LYS A 30 3.54 1.09 6.41
N THR A 31 4.51 1.94 6.12
CA THR A 31 5.85 1.79 6.70
C THR A 31 5.85 2.10 8.18
N GLY A 32 6.75 1.44 8.92
CA GLY A 32 6.84 1.54 10.38
C GLY A 32 5.87 0.63 11.14
N GLU A 33 5.16 -0.27 10.47
CA GLU A 33 4.47 -1.38 11.14
C GLU A 33 5.48 -2.39 11.71
N VAL A 34 5.23 -2.87 12.92
CA VAL A 34 6.10 -3.83 13.62
C VAL A 34 6.27 -5.13 12.82
N LYS A 35 5.26 -5.50 12.02
CA LYS A 35 5.30 -6.66 11.11
C LYS A 35 6.48 -6.63 10.13
N PHE A 36 6.90 -5.45 9.69
CA PHE A 36 8.00 -5.28 8.73
C PHE A 36 9.29 -4.79 9.38
N LYS A 37 9.42 -4.93 10.71
CA LYS A 37 10.65 -4.56 11.44
C LYS A 37 11.90 -5.30 10.94
N ASN A 38 11.71 -6.48 10.36
CA ASN A 38 12.80 -7.28 9.77
C ASN A 38 13.39 -6.61 8.51
N ASP A 39 12.61 -5.78 7.82
CA ASP A 39 13.01 -5.05 6.63
C ASP A 39 13.26 -3.59 6.98
N PRO A 40 14.53 -3.16 7.18
CA PRO A 40 14.84 -1.76 7.50
C PRO A 40 14.30 -0.79 6.44
N ASN A 41 14.21 -1.22 5.17
CA ASN A 41 13.61 -0.42 4.09
C ASN A 41 12.10 -0.20 4.24
N LEU A 42 11.40 -1.03 5.00
CA LEU A 42 9.96 -0.89 5.28
C LEU A 42 9.69 -0.31 6.68
N TYR A 43 10.67 -0.39 7.59
CA TYR A 43 10.53 0.09 8.96
C TYR A 43 11.08 1.51 9.19
N ILE A 44 12.23 1.84 8.58
CA ILE A 44 12.90 3.14 8.77
C ILE A 44 12.14 4.30 8.11
N PRO A 45 11.73 4.23 6.82
CA PRO A 45 11.05 5.35 6.20
C PRO A 45 9.66 5.53 6.83
N ARG A 46 9.28 6.77 7.09
CA ARG A 46 7.97 7.11 7.68
C ARG A 46 7.07 7.79 6.65
N LYS A 47 5.76 7.59 6.78
CA LYS A 47 4.72 8.19 5.91
C LYS A 47 4.75 7.67 4.46
N LEU A 48 5.19 6.43 4.25
CA LEU A 48 5.10 5.74 2.97
C LEU A 48 4.13 4.55 3.09
N TYR A 49 3.62 4.14 1.94
CA TYR A 49 2.68 3.04 1.77
C TYR A 49 3.22 2.07 0.74
N PHE A 50 2.81 0.82 0.85
CA PHE A 50 3.16 -0.23 -0.08
C PHE A 50 2.05 -1.29 -0.11
N LEU A 51 2.07 -2.12 -1.14
CA LEU A 51 1.16 -3.22 -1.33
C LEU A 51 1.91 -4.54 -1.15
N THR A 52 1.30 -5.45 -0.39
CA THR A 52 1.78 -6.81 -0.22
C THR A 52 0.84 -7.81 -0.89
N ASP A 53 1.38 -8.98 -1.21
CA ASP A 53 0.59 -10.13 -1.64
C ASP A 53 -0.04 -10.85 -0.44
N GLU A 54 -0.83 -11.89 -0.68
CA GLU A 54 -1.41 -12.74 0.38
C GLU A 54 -0.33 -13.39 1.27
N ASN A 55 0.86 -13.58 0.71
CA ASN A 55 2.05 -14.11 1.39
C ASN A 55 2.85 -13.04 2.17
N ASN A 56 2.32 -11.82 2.35
CA ASN A 56 3.02 -10.67 2.94
C ASN A 56 4.30 -10.25 2.19
N VAL A 57 4.46 -10.67 0.94
CA VAL A 57 5.59 -10.28 0.09
C VAL A 57 5.27 -8.93 -0.56
N CYS A 58 6.17 -7.96 -0.43
CA CYS A 58 6.00 -6.64 -1.02
C CYS A 58 5.98 -6.73 -2.55
N ARG A 59 4.87 -6.36 -3.18
CA ARG A 59 4.71 -6.36 -4.66
C ARG A 59 4.88 -4.98 -5.28
N SER A 60 4.66 -3.92 -4.53
CA SER A 60 4.79 -2.55 -5.03
C SER A 60 6.06 -1.88 -4.55
N CYS A 61 6.43 -0.80 -5.22
CA CYS A 61 7.37 0.16 -4.66
C CYS A 61 6.73 0.93 -3.50
N LEU A 62 7.56 1.63 -2.72
CA LEU A 62 7.09 2.57 -1.70
C LEU A 62 6.50 3.82 -2.37
N PHE A 63 5.27 4.18 -2.04
CA PHE A 63 4.59 5.35 -2.58
C PHE A 63 3.98 6.22 -1.49
N ARG A 64 3.67 7.47 -1.84
CA ARG A 64 2.89 8.40 -1.01
C ARG A 64 1.47 8.47 -1.55
N VAL A 65 0.53 8.93 -0.72
CA VAL A 65 -0.85 9.25 -1.14
C VAL A 65 -0.86 10.16 -2.38
N SER A 66 0.07 11.12 -2.45
CA SER A 66 0.21 12.06 -3.57
C SER A 66 0.65 11.40 -4.88
N HIS A 67 1.24 10.20 -4.85
CA HIS A 67 1.66 9.48 -6.04
C HIS A 67 0.50 8.68 -6.66
N ILE A 68 -0.60 8.48 -5.92
CA ILE A 68 -1.73 7.67 -6.33
C ILE A 68 -2.61 8.49 -7.28
N LYS A 69 -2.67 8.06 -8.54
CA LYS A 69 -3.50 8.63 -9.60
C LYS A 69 -4.90 8.02 -9.58
N VAL A 70 -4.98 6.70 -9.36
CA VAL A 70 -6.24 5.95 -9.25
C VAL A 70 -6.15 5.00 -8.06
N PHE A 71 -7.23 4.89 -7.31
CA PHE A 71 -7.38 3.94 -6.21
C PHE A 71 -8.72 3.24 -6.36
N GLN A 72 -8.71 1.92 -6.22
CA GLN A 72 -9.86 1.05 -6.38
C GLN A 72 -9.80 -0.05 -5.34
N MET A 73 -10.87 -0.25 -4.59
CA MET A 73 -10.97 -1.40 -3.68
C MET A 73 -11.25 -2.67 -4.47
N LEU A 74 -10.55 -3.74 -4.12
CA LEU A 74 -10.84 -5.09 -4.57
C LEU A 74 -11.65 -5.75 -3.46
N ASP A 75 -12.93 -5.40 -3.38
CA ASP A 75 -13.86 -6.07 -2.48
C ASP A 75 -14.00 -7.52 -2.93
N LEU A 76 -13.58 -8.47 -2.08
CA LEU A 76 -13.88 -9.87 -2.26
C LEU A 76 -15.36 -10.09 -1.87
N LEU A 77 -16.27 -9.69 -2.76
CA LEU A 77 -17.67 -10.08 -2.67
C LEU A 77 -17.73 -11.62 -2.77
N TYR A 78 -18.02 -12.29 -1.66
CA TYR A 78 -18.55 -13.64 -1.62
C TYR A 78 -19.70 -13.73 -0.63
#